data_AF-A0A3Q7HXE6-F1
#
_entry.id   AF-A0A3Q7HXE6-F1
#
_cell.length_a   1.000
_cell.length_b   1.000
_cell.length_c   1.000
_cell.angle_alpha   90.00
_cell.angle_beta   90.00
_cell.angle_gamma   90.00
#
_symmetry.space_group_name_H-M   'P 1'
#
loop_
_entity.id
_entity.type
_entity.pdbx_description
1 polymer ?
#
loop_
_entity_poly.entity_id
_entity_poly.type
_entity_poly.pdbx_seq_one_letter_code
_entity_poly.pdbx_strand_id
1 'polypeptide(L)'
;MRRTTLGPLFHHDHNWWQESLKALHAIGDCSTVYNLWLLWRTCSSTTVKVNQIGTVTEAIEVVKMAKDAQWGVVISQRLGETEDSFISDLSVGLATSQIKAGAPCRGERLAKYNQLLRIEEELGDQAVYTGEKWRN
;
A
#
# COMPACT_ATOMS: atom_id res chain seq x y z
N MET A 1 -13.72 13.16 6.80
CA MET A 1 -13.03 11.88 7.08
C MET A 1 -13.67 10.77 6.24
N ARG A 2 -13.16 10.47 5.03
CA ARG A 2 -13.68 9.35 4.23
C ARG A 2 -13.03 8.06 4.73
N ARG A 3 -13.84 7.07 5.14
CA ARG A 3 -13.34 5.79 5.64
C ARG A 3 -12.67 5.02 4.50
N THR A 4 -11.39 4.69 4.67
CA THR A 4 -10.71 3.67 3.88
C THR A 4 -11.11 2.30 4.44
N THR A 5 -11.89 1.52 3.70
CA THR A 5 -12.32 0.17 4.11
C THR A 5 -11.43 -0.87 3.45
N LEU A 6 -10.65 -1.59 4.26
CA LEU A 6 -10.08 -2.88 3.87
C LEU A 6 -11.23 -3.90 3.88
N GLY A 7 -11.57 -4.45 2.71
CA GLY A 7 -12.86 -5.13 2.50
C GLY A 7 -13.02 -6.46 3.25
N PRO A 8 -14.26 -6.82 3.66
CA PRO A 8 -14.59 -8.15 4.16
C PRO A 8 -14.67 -9.15 2.99
N LEU A 9 -14.04 -10.32 3.14
CA LEU A 9 -14.10 -11.41 2.17
C LEU A 9 -15.48 -12.09 2.21
N PHE A 10 -16.33 -11.86 1.20
CA PHE A 10 -17.51 -12.70 0.94
C PHE A 10 -17.61 -13.03 -0.55
N HIS A 11 -17.74 -14.33 -0.85
CA HIS A 11 -17.36 -14.94 -2.11
C HIS A 11 -18.44 -14.92 -3.22
N HIS A 12 -19.57 -14.21 -3.07
CA HIS A 12 -20.77 -14.57 -3.85
C HIS A 12 -21.63 -13.47 -4.52
N ASP A 13 -21.31 -12.17 -4.46
CA ASP A 13 -22.20 -11.17 -5.09
C ASP A 13 -21.49 -10.03 -5.86
N HIS A 14 -21.16 -10.29 -7.12
CA HIS A 14 -20.35 -9.39 -7.97
C HIS A 14 -21.00 -8.04 -8.30
N ASN A 15 -22.33 -7.97 -8.36
CA ASN A 15 -23.04 -6.75 -8.81
C ASN A 15 -23.15 -5.73 -7.67
N TRP A 16 -23.38 -6.18 -6.43
CA TRP A 16 -23.47 -5.31 -5.26
C TRP A 16 -22.13 -4.62 -4.94
N TRP A 17 -21.00 -5.32 -5.16
CA TRP A 17 -19.67 -4.75 -4.99
C TRP A 17 -19.39 -3.60 -5.97
N GLN A 18 -19.77 -3.73 -7.24
CA GLN A 18 -19.53 -2.67 -8.23
C GLN A 18 -20.30 -1.39 -7.93
N GLU A 19 -21.51 -1.48 -7.38
CA GLU A 19 -22.30 -0.30 -7.01
C GLU A 19 -21.83 0.33 -5.70
N SER A 20 -21.49 -0.49 -4.70
CA SER A 20 -21.05 0.00 -3.38
C SER A 20 -19.64 0.61 -3.41
N LEU A 21 -18.76 0.13 -4.28
CA LEU A 21 -17.38 0.63 -4.42
C LEU A 21 -17.26 1.91 -5.28
N LYS A 22 -18.31 2.32 -6.00
CA LYS A 22 -18.32 3.64 -6.66
C LYS A 22 -18.23 4.80 -5.65
N ALA A 23 -18.71 4.58 -4.42
CA ALA A 23 -18.70 5.57 -3.35
C ALA A 23 -17.53 5.42 -2.36
N LEU A 24 -16.90 4.24 -2.30
CA LEU A 24 -15.89 3.86 -1.32
C LEU A 24 -14.61 3.36 -2.00
N HIS A 25 -13.46 3.85 -1.55
CA HIS A 25 -12.18 3.43 -2.09
C HIS A 25 -11.87 1.97 -1.66
N ALA A 26 -11.95 1.04 -2.60
CA ALA A 26 -11.59 -0.35 -2.39
C ALA A 26 -10.07 -0.54 -2.52
N ILE A 27 -9.47 -1.01 -1.43
CA ILE A 27 -8.08 -1.43 -1.37
C ILE A 27 -8.04 -2.95 -1.41
N GLY A 28 -7.48 -3.51 -2.48
CA GLY A 28 -7.17 -4.94 -2.56
C GLY A 28 -5.92 -5.31 -1.74
N ASP A 29 -5.80 -6.56 -1.31
CA ASP A 29 -4.59 -7.09 -0.64
C ASP A 29 -3.76 -7.89 -1.64
N CYS A 30 -2.43 -7.79 -1.59
CA CYS A 30 -1.56 -8.48 -2.54
C CYS A 30 -1.62 -10.02 -2.43
N SER A 31 -2.17 -10.58 -1.36
CA SER A 31 -2.43 -12.04 -1.30
C SER A 31 -3.44 -12.54 -2.35
N THR A 32 -4.16 -11.63 -3.01
CA THR A 32 -5.12 -11.96 -4.08
C THR A 32 -4.50 -11.78 -5.48
N VAL A 33 -3.20 -11.45 -5.58
CA VAL A 33 -2.49 -11.08 -6.83
C VAL A 33 -2.38 -12.23 -7.83
N TYR A 34 -2.54 -13.49 -7.43
CA TYR A 34 -2.65 -14.59 -8.40
C TYR A 34 -3.95 -14.54 -9.24
N ASN A 35 -4.97 -13.78 -8.81
CA ASN A 35 -6.18 -13.48 -9.59
C ASN A 35 -6.25 -11.99 -9.94
N LEU A 36 -5.16 -11.45 -10.51
CA LEU A 36 -5.04 -10.05 -10.95
C LEU A 36 -6.33 -9.54 -11.63
N TRP A 37 -6.91 -10.31 -12.55
CA TRP A 37 -8.10 -9.92 -13.32
C TRP A 37 -9.33 -9.50 -12.50
N LEU A 38 -9.57 -10.10 -11.32
CA LEU A 38 -10.76 -9.80 -10.50
C LEU A 38 -10.61 -8.48 -9.74
N LEU A 39 -9.40 -8.22 -9.23
CA LEU A 39 -9.09 -6.96 -8.57
C LEU A 39 -9.14 -5.81 -9.57
N TRP A 40 -8.61 -6.02 -10.79
CA TRP A 40 -8.46 -4.98 -11.83
C TRP A 40 -9.77 -4.27 -12.21
N ARG A 41 -10.91 -4.91 -11.98
CA ARG A 41 -12.24 -4.38 -12.31
C ARG A 41 -12.98 -3.76 -11.11
N THR A 42 -12.45 -3.88 -9.90
CA THR A 42 -13.20 -3.56 -8.67
C THR A 42 -12.45 -2.63 -7.71
N CYS A 43 -11.12 -2.63 -7.70
CA CYS A 43 -10.32 -1.84 -6.78
C CYS A 43 -9.69 -0.62 -7.46
N SER A 44 -9.35 0.41 -6.67
CA SER A 44 -8.62 1.60 -7.15
C SER A 44 -7.26 1.76 -6.47
N SER A 45 -6.93 0.84 -5.56
CA SER A 45 -5.58 0.71 -5.00
C SER A 45 -5.31 -0.73 -4.56
N THR A 46 -4.03 -1.02 -4.35
CA THR A 46 -3.56 -2.30 -3.86
C THR A 46 -2.61 -2.11 -2.67
N THR A 47 -2.71 -3.00 -1.69
CA THR A 47 -1.77 -3.09 -0.57
C THR A 47 -0.71 -4.14 -0.87
N VAL A 48 0.54 -3.73 -0.92
CA VAL A 48 1.70 -4.60 -1.17
C VAL A 48 2.37 -4.95 0.16
N LYS A 49 2.48 -6.25 0.44
CA LYS A 49 3.26 -6.79 1.54
C LYS A 49 4.36 -7.69 0.96
N VAL A 50 5.61 -7.24 1.05
CA VAL A 50 6.75 -7.88 0.38
C VAL A 50 6.88 -9.36 0.77
N ASN A 51 6.66 -9.67 2.05
CA ASN A 51 6.74 -11.02 2.57
C ASN A 51 5.61 -11.97 2.09
N GLN A 52 4.53 -11.45 1.52
CA GLN A 52 3.48 -12.28 0.90
C GLN A 52 3.74 -12.56 -0.58
N ILE A 53 4.51 -11.69 -1.23
CA ILE A 53 4.85 -11.83 -2.64
C ILE A 53 6.03 -12.81 -2.79
N GLY A 54 7.00 -12.74 -1.87
CA GLY A 54 8.12 -13.69 -1.81
C GLY A 54 9.46 -13.00 -2.05
N THR A 55 9.58 -12.25 -3.15
CA THR A 55 10.82 -11.52 -3.48
C THR A 55 10.62 -10.02 -3.65
N VAL A 56 11.72 -9.26 -3.51
CA VAL A 56 11.73 -7.81 -3.76
C VAL A 56 11.44 -7.51 -5.24
N THR A 57 12.00 -8.29 -6.17
CA THR A 57 11.79 -8.11 -7.61
C THR A 57 10.31 -8.19 -7.98
N GLU A 58 9.62 -9.23 -7.53
CA GLU A 58 8.18 -9.40 -7.78
C GLU A 58 7.37 -8.27 -7.11
N ALA A 59 7.78 -7.81 -5.93
CA ALA A 59 7.12 -6.68 -5.29
C ALA A 59 7.24 -5.41 -6.15
N ILE A 60 8.42 -5.15 -6.73
CA ILE A 60 8.63 -4.02 -7.66
C ILE A 60 7.76 -4.16 -8.91
N GLU A 61 7.66 -5.36 -9.48
CA GLU A 61 6.81 -5.62 -10.65
C GLU A 61 5.34 -5.35 -10.35
N VAL A 62 4.84 -5.78 -9.19
CA VAL A 62 3.46 -5.50 -8.76
C VAL A 62 3.21 -4.01 -8.59
N VAL A 63 4.16 -3.27 -8.00
CA VAL A 63 4.04 -1.81 -7.87
C VAL A 63 4.04 -1.13 -9.23
N LYS A 64 4.91 -1.54 -10.17
CA LYS A 64 4.95 -1.01 -11.53
C LYS A 64 3.63 -1.26 -12.27
N MET A 65 3.13 -2.48 -12.25
CA MET A 65 1.84 -2.82 -12.87
C MET A 65 0.68 -2.01 -12.29
N ALA A 66 0.67 -1.79 -10.97
CA ALA A 66 -0.35 -0.95 -10.33
C ALA A 66 -0.22 0.53 -10.74
N LYS A 67 1.01 1.05 -10.85
CA LYS A 67 1.23 2.42 -11.32
C LYS A 67 0.81 2.62 -12.78
N ASP A 68 1.12 1.67 -13.65
CA ASP A 68 0.69 1.69 -15.06
C ASP A 68 -0.84 1.64 -15.18
N ALA A 69 -1.50 0.98 -14.22
CA ALA A 69 -2.97 0.96 -14.07
C ALA A 69 -3.57 2.27 -13.52
N GLN A 70 -2.74 3.25 -13.15
CA GLN A 70 -3.15 4.43 -12.37
C GLN A 70 -3.81 4.08 -11.03
N TRP A 71 -3.33 3.02 -10.39
CA TRP A 71 -3.79 2.60 -9.08
C TRP A 71 -2.91 3.14 -7.97
N GLY A 72 -3.54 3.48 -6.84
CA GLY A 72 -2.80 3.77 -5.62
C GLY A 72 -2.07 2.53 -5.11
N VAL A 73 -0.84 2.70 -4.63
CA VAL A 73 -0.08 1.61 -4.02
C VAL A 73 0.19 1.93 -2.56
N VAL A 74 -0.20 1.00 -1.68
CA VAL A 74 0.03 1.10 -0.25
C VAL A 74 1.03 0.04 0.17
N ILE A 75 2.23 0.42 0.60
CA ILE A 75 3.16 -0.53 1.24
C ILE A 75 2.68 -0.79 2.66
N SER A 76 2.48 -2.05 3.04
CA SER A 76 2.00 -2.39 4.38
C SER A 76 2.89 -3.38 5.08
N GLN A 77 3.09 -3.12 6.37
CA GLN A 77 3.68 -4.07 7.29
C GLN A 77 2.68 -5.17 7.68
N ARG A 78 3.16 -6.19 8.39
CA ARG A 78 2.39 -7.28 9.02
C ARG A 78 2.04 -6.97 10.47
N LEU A 79 1.26 -7.86 11.09
CA LEU A 79 0.91 -7.75 12.52
C LEU A 79 2.07 -8.13 13.46
N GLY A 80 2.96 -9.03 13.03
CA GLY A 80 4.18 -9.41 13.76
C GLY A 80 5.40 -8.97 12.95
N GLU A 81 5.96 -7.83 13.33
CA GLU A 81 7.05 -7.14 12.62
C GLU A 81 8.30 -7.09 13.48
N THR A 82 9.43 -6.89 12.82
CA THR A 82 10.74 -6.64 13.44
C THR A 82 11.08 -5.16 13.40
N GLU A 83 12.19 -4.77 14.01
CA GLU A 83 12.72 -3.39 13.93
C GLU A 83 13.30 -3.05 12.54
N ASP A 84 13.26 -3.99 11.58
CA ASP A 84 13.63 -3.74 10.20
C ASP A 84 12.75 -2.62 9.60
N SER A 85 13.42 -1.59 9.07
CA SER A 85 12.78 -0.43 8.45
C SER A 85 12.68 -0.53 6.94
N PHE A 86 13.08 -1.65 6.31
CA PHE A 86 13.17 -1.86 4.85
C PHE A 86 11.96 -1.37 4.06
N ILE A 87 10.75 -1.57 4.58
CA ILE A 87 9.51 -1.15 3.90
C ILE A 87 9.40 0.37 3.73
N SER A 88 10.10 1.14 4.55
CA SER A 88 10.14 2.61 4.51
C SER A 88 10.96 3.08 3.32
N ASP A 89 12.18 2.54 3.19
CA ASP A 89 13.07 2.79 2.07
C ASP A 89 12.44 2.29 0.76
N LEU A 90 11.79 1.12 0.78
CA LEU A 90 11.06 0.59 -0.37
C LEU A 90 9.89 1.50 -0.78
N SER A 91 9.15 2.04 0.19
CA SER A 91 8.01 2.92 -0.06
C SER A 91 8.44 4.23 -0.74
N VAL A 92 9.54 4.83 -0.28
CA VAL A 92 10.11 6.05 -0.87
C VAL A 92 10.78 5.75 -2.22
N GLY A 93 11.62 4.72 -2.30
CA GLY A 93 12.34 4.36 -3.52
C GLY A 93 11.44 3.95 -4.67
N LEU A 94 10.30 3.32 -4.38
CA LEU A 94 9.27 3.04 -5.37
C LEU A 94 8.28 4.19 -5.57
N ALA A 95 8.46 5.33 -4.91
CA ALA A 95 7.55 6.48 -4.92
C ALA A 95 6.09 6.04 -4.79
N THR A 96 5.83 5.20 -3.79
CA THR A 96 4.49 4.65 -3.54
C THR A 96 3.60 5.71 -2.91
N SER A 97 2.29 5.54 -3.07
CA SER A 97 1.33 6.53 -2.63
C SER A 97 1.25 6.66 -1.10
N GLN A 98 1.26 5.51 -0.41
CA GLN A 98 1.09 5.46 1.04
C GLN A 98 1.90 4.32 1.65
N ILE A 99 2.21 4.50 2.93
CA ILE A 99 2.77 3.46 3.79
C ILE A 99 1.86 3.24 4.99
N LYS A 100 1.65 1.97 5.35
CA LYS A 100 0.91 1.55 6.53
C LYS A 100 1.85 0.81 7.48
N ALA A 101 2.46 1.56 8.39
CA ALA A 101 3.37 1.05 9.44
C ALA A 101 2.71 0.97 10.83
N GLY A 102 1.37 0.89 10.89
CA GLY A 102 0.61 0.70 12.14
C GLY A 102 0.56 1.94 13.03
N ALA A 103 0.06 1.80 14.27
CA ALA A 103 0.03 2.93 15.20
C ALA A 103 1.45 3.37 15.61
N PRO A 104 1.66 4.66 15.95
CA PRO A 104 2.95 5.19 16.41
C PRO A 104 3.24 4.77 17.86
N CYS A 105 3.24 3.46 18.09
CA CYS A 105 3.51 2.82 19.36
C CYS A 105 4.23 1.49 19.09
N ARG A 106 5.07 1.07 20.04
CA ARG A 106 5.95 -0.10 19.95
C ARG A 106 7.14 0.11 18.99
N GLY A 107 8.32 -0.36 19.40
CA GLY A 107 9.61 -0.04 18.76
C GLY A 107 9.68 -0.46 17.30
N GLU A 108 9.14 -1.64 16.96
CA GLU A 108 9.14 -2.20 15.61
C GLU A 108 8.38 -1.34 14.60
N ARG A 109 7.37 -0.57 15.06
CA ARG A 109 6.59 0.35 14.22
C ARG A 109 7.27 1.71 14.13
N LEU A 110 7.75 2.20 15.27
CA LEU A 110 8.48 3.47 15.34
C LEU A 110 9.76 3.44 14.50
N ALA A 111 10.45 2.30 14.40
CA ALA A 111 11.63 2.15 13.57
C ALA A 111 11.38 2.55 12.11
N LYS A 112 10.22 2.19 11.55
CA LYS A 112 9.82 2.53 10.18
C LYS A 112 9.50 4.02 10.03
N TYR A 113 8.74 4.60 10.96
CA TYR A 113 8.46 6.04 10.96
C TYR A 113 9.73 6.88 11.13
N ASN A 114 10.62 6.48 12.02
CA ASN A 114 11.90 7.16 12.24
C ASN A 114 12.79 7.07 10.99
N GLN A 115 12.75 5.95 10.27
CA GLN A 115 13.46 5.83 9.00
C GLN A 115 12.90 6.76 7.94
N LEU A 116 11.57 6.94 7.85
CA LEU A 116 10.98 7.93 6.94
C LEU A 116 11.46 9.35 7.25
N LEU A 117 11.55 9.72 8.53
CA LEU A 117 12.06 11.03 8.94
C LEU A 117 13.54 11.21 8.56
N ARG A 118 14.36 10.15 8.70
CA ARG A 118 15.77 10.17 8.26
C ARG A 118 15.90 10.33 6.74
N ILE A 119 15.06 9.63 5.98
CA ILE A 119 15.05 9.74 4.51
C ILE A 119 14.59 11.14 4.09
N GLU A 120 13.60 11.71 4.77
CA GLU A 120 13.15 13.09 4.54
C GLU A 120 14.28 14.09 4.82
N GLU A 121 15.00 13.92 5.93
CA GLU A 121 16.17 14.74 6.28
C GLU A 121 17.30 14.60 5.26
N GLU A 122 17.57 13.38 4.75
CA GLU A 122 18.60 13.11 3.73
C GLU A 122 18.25 13.73 2.38
N LEU A 123 16.98 13.70 1.98
CA LEU A 123 16.50 14.31 0.73
C LEU A 123 16.43 15.84 0.80
N GLY A 124 16.25 16.40 2.00
CA GLY A 124 16.18 17.85 2.23
C GLY A 124 15.14 18.52 1.33
N ASP A 125 15.57 19.52 0.56
CA ASP A 125 14.70 20.28 -0.36
C ASP A 125 14.11 19.44 -1.51
N GLN A 126 14.62 18.23 -1.76
CA GLN A 126 14.09 17.31 -2.77
C GLN A 126 12.93 16.46 -2.25
N ALA A 127 12.69 16.43 -0.94
CA ALA A 127 11.60 15.67 -0.35
C ALA A 127 10.25 16.31 -0.71
N VAL A 128 9.36 15.53 -1.35
CA VAL A 128 8.01 15.97 -1.67
C VAL A 128 7.00 15.09 -0.93
N TYR A 129 6.25 15.71 -0.03
CA TYR A 129 5.13 15.04 0.64
C TYR A 129 3.85 15.14 -0.20
N THR A 130 3.32 13.98 -0.62
CA THR A 130 2.18 13.91 -1.55
C THR A 130 0.84 14.33 -0.91
N GLY A 131 0.70 14.23 0.42
CA GLY A 131 -0.49 14.68 1.16
C GLY A 131 -1.82 14.19 0.58
N GLU A 132 -2.76 15.11 0.33
CA GLU A 132 -4.07 14.79 -0.24
C GLU A 132 -4.00 14.23 -1.67
N LYS A 133 -2.91 14.49 -2.39
CA LYS A 133 -2.69 14.04 -3.77
C LYS A 133 -2.06 12.67 -3.87
N TRP A 134 -2.03 11.87 -2.80
CA TRP A 134 -1.40 10.53 -2.78
C TRP A 134 -1.81 9.60 -3.93
N ARG A 135 -2.93 9.86 -4.61
CA ARG A 135 -3.42 9.07 -5.73
C ARG A 135 -2.69 9.33 -7.06
N ASN A 136 -2.25 10.57 -7.31
CA ASN A 136 -1.74 11.04 -8.60
C ASN A 136 -0.52 11.96 -8.43
#